data_AF-A0A9Q1B153-F1
#
_entry.id   AF-A0A9Q1B153-F1
#
_cell.length_a   1.000
_cell.length_b   1.000
_cell.length_c   1.000
_cell.angle_alpha   90.00
_cell.angle_beta   90.00
_cell.angle_gamma   90.00
#
_symmetry.space_group_name_H-M   'P 1'
#
loop_
_entity.id
_entity.type
_entity.pdbx_description
1 polymer ?
#
loop_
_entity_poly.entity_id
_entity_poly.type
_entity_poly.pdbx_seq_one_letter_code
_entity_poly.pdbx_strand_id
1 'polypeptide(L)'
;MGDFNARLGPNNDALFSSPLWGLTENQIFVPNYDGTSKDAKVNYGGICLTQMVSRLALIILNGNPLFDKSAKFTYVSGHGSSVVDFVLTSHLLSGSASAFCVDYRLDSDHLPLIVSISLSNVIHLNTNSCFQDKSLCLKHKRLYWTGKNSNKVTDFLGSSEGEML
;
A
#
# COMPACT_ATOMS: atom_id res chain seq x y z
N MET A 1 3.29 4.03 2.09
CA MET A 1 1.95 4.61 1.86
C MET A 1 2.07 5.91 1.07
N GLY A 2 1.04 6.30 0.33
CA GLY A 2 0.98 7.60 -0.37
C GLY A 2 0.32 7.49 -1.73
N ASP A 3 0.44 8.56 -2.53
CA ASP A 3 -0.08 8.64 -3.89
C ASP A 3 0.80 7.82 -4.86
N PHE A 4 0.19 6.79 -5.45
CA PHE A 4 0.81 5.97 -6.50
C PHE A 4 0.35 6.36 -7.91
N ASN A 5 -0.66 7.23 -8.02
CA ASN A 5 -1.35 7.56 -9.26
C ASN A 5 -1.80 6.29 -10.04
N ALA A 6 -2.10 5.24 -9.28
CA ALA A 6 -2.43 3.90 -9.76
C ALA A 6 -3.93 3.67 -9.55
N ARG A 7 -4.61 3.09 -10.53
CA ARG A 7 -6.04 2.78 -10.45
C ARG A 7 -6.23 1.31 -10.72
N LEU A 8 -6.72 0.58 -9.73
CA LEU A 8 -6.87 -0.88 -9.76
C LEU A 8 -8.21 -1.34 -10.36
N GLY A 9 -9.11 -0.41 -10.66
CA GLY A 9 -10.46 -0.74 -11.13
C GLY A 9 -11.34 -1.34 -10.04
N PRO A 10 -12.58 -1.74 -10.37
CA PRO A 10 -13.52 -2.21 -9.38
C PRO A 10 -13.05 -3.53 -8.77
N ASN A 11 -12.53 -4.45 -9.58
CA ASN A 11 -12.16 -5.80 -9.18
C ASN A 11 -10.98 -6.38 -9.98
N ASN A 12 -10.52 -7.56 -9.56
CA ASN A 12 -9.43 -8.29 -10.23
C ASN A 12 -9.77 -8.56 -11.69
N ASP A 13 -11.00 -8.96 -12.03
CA ASP A 13 -11.42 -9.20 -13.40
C ASP A 13 -11.22 -7.95 -14.28
N ALA A 14 -11.61 -6.77 -13.78
CA ALA A 14 -11.41 -5.52 -14.49
C ALA A 14 -9.92 -5.20 -14.67
N LEU A 15 -9.09 -5.48 -13.67
CA LEU A 15 -7.63 -5.31 -13.74
C LEU A 15 -7.01 -6.14 -14.87
N PHE A 16 -7.50 -7.36 -15.10
CA PHE A 16 -6.98 -8.30 -16.10
C PHE A 16 -7.73 -8.27 -17.44
N SER A 17 -8.86 -7.57 -17.52
CA SER A 17 -9.73 -7.54 -18.72
C SER A 17 -9.08 -6.90 -19.96
N SER A 18 -8.01 -6.13 -19.80
CA SER A 18 -7.40 -5.38 -20.91
C SER A 18 -6.21 -6.14 -21.52
N PRO A 19 -6.34 -6.66 -22.77
CA PRO A 19 -5.28 -7.42 -23.43
C PRO A 19 -4.03 -6.57 -23.79
N LEU A 20 -4.13 -5.24 -23.70
CA LEU A 20 -3.04 -4.30 -23.97
C LEU A 20 -1.85 -4.46 -23.02
N TRP A 21 -2.03 -5.08 -21.85
CA TRP A 21 -1.02 -5.12 -20.80
C TRP A 21 -0.21 -6.42 -20.75
N GLY A 22 -0.54 -7.41 -21.60
CA GLY A 22 0.24 -8.65 -21.71
C GLY A 22 0.30 -9.49 -20.43
N LEU A 23 -0.62 -9.28 -19.49
CA LEU A 23 -0.70 -10.04 -18.25
C LEU A 23 -1.61 -11.24 -18.41
N THR A 24 -1.17 -12.39 -17.90
CA THR A 24 -2.02 -13.58 -17.76
C THR A 24 -2.44 -13.72 -16.29
N GLU A 25 -3.67 -14.17 -16.04
CA GLU A 25 -4.24 -14.40 -14.69
C GLU A 25 -3.31 -15.22 -13.78
N ASN A 26 -2.48 -16.08 -14.36
CA ASN A 26 -1.59 -16.99 -13.64
C ASN A 26 -0.30 -16.34 -13.09
N GLN A 27 -0.07 -15.04 -13.30
CA GLN A 27 1.19 -14.39 -12.92
C GLN A 27 1.07 -13.38 -11.77
N ILE A 28 -0.14 -12.92 -11.44
CA ILE A 28 -0.29 -11.85 -10.45
C ILE A 28 -1.59 -12.02 -9.66
N PHE A 29 -1.46 -12.39 -8.39
CA PHE A 29 -2.55 -12.36 -7.42
C PHE A 29 -2.36 -11.13 -6.53
N VAL A 30 -3.38 -10.30 -6.38
CA VAL A 30 -3.42 -9.30 -5.31
C VAL A 30 -4.14 -9.92 -4.13
N PRO A 31 -3.42 -10.45 -3.12
CA PRO A 31 -4.07 -11.01 -1.95
C PRO A 31 -4.95 -9.95 -1.28
N ASN A 32 -6.21 -10.33 -1.03
CA ASN A 32 -7.21 -9.55 -0.29
C ASN A 32 -7.77 -8.31 -1.02
N TYR A 33 -7.64 -8.21 -2.34
CA TYR A 33 -8.46 -7.28 -3.11
C TYR A 33 -9.75 -7.98 -3.53
N ASP A 34 -10.82 -7.79 -2.74
CA ASP A 34 -12.12 -8.46 -2.97
C ASP A 34 -12.92 -7.86 -4.14
N GLY A 35 -12.38 -6.82 -4.76
CA GLY A 35 -12.97 -6.20 -5.93
C GLY A 35 -14.19 -5.33 -5.63
N THR A 36 -14.15 -4.62 -4.51
CA THR A 36 -15.19 -3.65 -4.12
C THR A 36 -14.72 -2.20 -4.19
N SER A 37 -13.63 -1.91 -4.94
CA SER A 37 -13.16 -0.54 -5.07
C SER A 37 -14.19 0.36 -5.74
N LYS A 38 -14.35 1.56 -5.18
CA LYS A 38 -15.21 2.59 -5.79
C LYS A 38 -14.65 3.15 -7.09
N ASP A 39 -13.38 2.87 -7.41
CA ASP A 39 -12.79 3.31 -8.65
C ASP A 39 -13.15 2.37 -9.81
N ALA A 40 -13.93 2.87 -10.78
CA ALA A 40 -14.36 2.09 -11.94
C ALA A 40 -13.27 1.91 -13.02
N LYS A 41 -12.12 2.60 -12.93
CA LYS A 41 -11.12 2.64 -14.00
C LYS A 41 -9.85 1.91 -13.60
N VAL A 42 -9.24 1.24 -14.58
CA VAL A 42 -7.89 0.69 -14.50
C VAL A 42 -6.95 1.55 -15.31
N ASN A 43 -5.72 1.76 -14.83
CA ASN A 43 -4.66 2.38 -15.61
C ASN A 43 -3.35 1.56 -15.55
N TYR A 44 -2.37 1.94 -16.36
CA TYR A 44 -1.05 1.29 -16.37
C TYR A 44 -0.37 1.29 -14.99
N GLY A 45 -0.52 2.39 -14.23
CA GLY A 45 0.00 2.48 -12.87
C GLY A 45 -0.58 1.40 -11.95
N GLY A 46 -1.88 1.10 -12.07
CA GLY A 46 -2.54 0.01 -11.36
C GLY A 46 -1.94 -1.35 -11.68
N ILE A 47 -1.66 -1.60 -12.96
CA ILE A 47 -0.97 -2.81 -13.40
C ILE A 47 0.42 -2.94 -12.76
N CYS A 48 1.23 -1.88 -12.83
CA CYS A 48 2.57 -1.86 -12.24
C CYS A 48 2.55 -2.02 -10.71
N LEU A 49 1.60 -1.37 -10.03
CA LEU A 49 1.42 -1.48 -8.59
C LEU A 49 1.12 -2.93 -8.19
N THR A 50 0.20 -3.58 -8.89
CA THR A 50 -0.17 -4.98 -8.66
C THR A 50 1.01 -5.93 -8.88
N GLN A 51 1.79 -5.75 -9.95
CA GLN A 51 3.02 -6.51 -10.17
C GLN A 51 4.03 -6.33 -9.04
N MET A 52 4.24 -5.09 -8.59
CA MET A 52 5.17 -4.77 -7.52
C MET A 52 4.74 -5.42 -6.20
N VAL A 53 3.46 -5.28 -5.84
CA VAL A 53 2.89 -5.85 -4.62
C VAL A 53 3.04 -7.37 -4.60
N SER A 54 2.76 -8.02 -5.73
CA SER A 54 2.93 -9.48 -5.86
C SER A 54 4.40 -9.90 -5.76
N ARG A 55 5.32 -9.23 -6.47
CA ARG A 55 6.75 -9.56 -6.48
C ARG A 55 7.44 -9.35 -5.13
N LEU A 56 7.00 -8.36 -4.37
CA LEU A 56 7.57 -8.00 -3.07
C LEU A 56 6.81 -8.61 -1.89
N ALA A 57 5.84 -9.49 -2.14
CA ALA A 57 4.98 -10.09 -1.11
C ALA A 57 4.38 -9.04 -0.15
N LEU A 58 3.87 -7.95 -0.73
CA LEU A 58 3.17 -6.90 0.01
C LEU A 58 1.67 -7.14 0.00
N ILE A 59 0.97 -6.50 0.94
CA ILE A 59 -0.49 -6.45 1.03
C ILE A 59 -0.92 -5.00 0.87
N ILE A 60 -1.95 -4.78 0.06
CA ILE A 60 -2.68 -3.51 -0.01
C ILE A 60 -3.74 -3.51 1.10
N LEU A 61 -3.76 -2.46 1.94
CA LEU A 61 -4.81 -2.31 2.98
C LEU A 61 -6.11 -1.72 2.43
N ASN A 62 -6.03 -0.85 1.43
CA ASN A 62 -7.21 -0.30 0.76
C ASN A 62 -8.01 -1.42 0.09
N GLY A 63 -9.31 -1.52 0.35
CA GLY A 63 -10.14 -2.59 -0.23
C GLY A 63 -9.98 -3.93 0.48
N ASN A 64 -9.14 -4.03 1.51
CA ASN A 64 -8.98 -5.27 2.26
C ASN A 64 -10.23 -5.52 3.12
N PRO A 65 -10.91 -6.68 3.02
CA PRO A 65 -12.15 -6.95 3.76
C PRO A 65 -12.04 -6.82 5.29
N LEU A 66 -10.85 -7.05 5.85
CA LEU A 66 -10.60 -6.92 7.29
C LEU A 66 -10.52 -5.47 7.75
N PHE A 67 -10.24 -4.54 6.83
CA PHE A 67 -9.84 -3.18 7.17
C PHE A 67 -10.68 -2.09 6.45
N ASP A 68 -10.88 -2.20 5.14
CA ASP A 68 -11.71 -1.30 4.33
C ASP A 68 -12.37 -2.05 3.17
N LYS A 69 -13.48 -2.73 3.47
CA LYS A 69 -14.30 -3.50 2.52
C LYS A 69 -14.96 -2.68 1.40
N SER A 70 -14.66 -1.38 1.28
CA SER A 70 -15.27 -0.54 0.24
C SER A 70 -14.26 0.21 -0.62
N ALA A 71 -12.96 0.10 -0.31
CA ALA A 71 -11.89 0.88 -0.94
C ALA A 71 -12.34 2.31 -1.28
N LYS A 72 -12.51 3.13 -0.23
CA LYS A 72 -13.05 4.49 -0.38
C LYS A 72 -12.16 5.34 -1.30
N PHE A 73 -12.77 6.28 -2.03
CA PHE A 73 -12.01 7.26 -2.80
C PHE A 73 -10.99 7.96 -1.91
N THR A 74 -9.78 8.13 -2.42
CA THR A 74 -8.68 8.82 -1.74
C THR A 74 -8.38 10.15 -2.41
N TYR A 75 -8.96 10.39 -3.57
CA TYR A 75 -8.89 11.63 -4.32
C TYR A 75 -10.30 12.04 -4.76
N VAL A 76 -10.65 13.30 -4.56
CA VAL A 76 -11.93 13.90 -4.97
C VAL A 76 -11.68 15.32 -5.47
N SER A 77 -12.09 15.60 -6.70
CA SER A 77 -11.99 16.92 -7.32
C SER A 77 -13.26 17.26 -8.10
N GLY A 78 -13.34 18.48 -8.64
CA GLY A 78 -14.42 18.86 -9.55
C GLY A 78 -14.50 18.01 -10.85
N HIS A 79 -13.43 17.29 -11.18
CA HIS A 79 -13.36 16.41 -12.36
C HIS A 79 -13.70 14.94 -12.05
N GLY A 80 -14.05 14.64 -10.80
CA GLY A 80 -14.40 13.30 -10.33
C GLY A 80 -13.50 12.80 -9.22
N SER A 81 -13.64 11.51 -8.92
CA SER A 81 -12.99 10.83 -7.80
C SER A 81 -12.28 9.55 -8.22
N SER A 82 -11.25 9.18 -7.46
CA SER A 82 -10.45 7.98 -7.71
C SER A 82 -9.82 7.43 -6.43
N VAL A 83 -9.38 6.18 -6.50
CA VAL A 83 -8.57 5.53 -5.48
C VAL A 83 -7.15 5.46 -6.03
N VAL A 84 -6.28 6.38 -5.59
CA VAL A 84 -4.90 6.54 -6.11
C VAL A 84 -3.85 6.53 -5.01
N ASP A 85 -4.27 6.73 -3.76
CA ASP A 85 -3.42 6.64 -2.59
C ASP A 85 -3.58 5.26 -1.95
N PHE A 86 -2.46 4.59 -1.66
CA PHE A 86 -2.48 3.25 -1.08
C PHE A 86 -1.61 3.14 0.16
N VAL A 87 -2.04 2.33 1.12
CA VAL A 87 -1.18 1.80 2.18
C VAL A 87 -0.79 0.38 1.81
N LEU A 88 0.52 0.15 1.72
CA LEU A 88 1.12 -1.15 1.49
C LEU A 88 1.83 -1.60 2.77
N THR A 89 1.72 -2.87 3.12
CA THR A 89 2.36 -3.46 4.28
C THR A 89 2.95 -4.83 3.94
N SER A 90 3.95 -5.29 4.69
CA SER A 90 4.37 -6.69 4.62
C SER A 90 3.34 -7.61 5.28
N HIS A 91 3.42 -8.91 4.98
CA HIS A 91 2.61 -9.94 5.66
C HIS A 91 2.82 -9.92 7.18
N LEU A 92 4.05 -9.74 7.66
CA LEU A 92 4.36 -9.72 9.09
C LEU A 92 3.67 -8.57 9.81
N LEU A 93 3.74 -7.37 9.23
CA LEU A 93 3.18 -6.16 9.83
C LEU A 93 1.66 -6.05 9.66
N SER A 94 1.08 -6.75 8.67
CA SER A 94 -0.38 -6.76 8.46
C SER A 94 -1.16 -7.27 9.66
N GLY A 95 -0.60 -8.20 10.45
CA GLY A 95 -1.21 -8.69 11.69
C GLY A 95 -1.18 -7.68 12.84
N SER A 96 -0.30 -6.68 12.74
CA SER A 96 -0.18 -5.58 13.70
C SER A 96 -1.06 -4.38 13.33
N ALA A 97 -1.58 -4.31 12.10
CA ALA A 97 -2.52 -3.27 11.72
C ALA A 97 -3.85 -3.49 12.45
N SER A 98 -4.24 -2.54 13.31
CA SER A 98 -5.48 -2.62 14.10
C SER A 98 -6.63 -1.86 13.46
N ALA A 99 -6.34 -0.87 12.61
CA ALA A 99 -7.34 -0.10 11.89
C ALA A 99 -6.77 0.55 10.64
N PHE A 100 -7.61 0.73 9.62
CA PHE A 100 -7.33 1.57 8.47
C PHE A 100 -8.61 2.32 8.06
N CYS A 101 -8.50 3.59 7.73
CA CYS A 101 -9.60 4.35 7.16
C CYS A 101 -9.12 5.48 6.25
N VAL A 102 -10.03 5.93 5.40
CA VAL A 102 -9.89 7.18 4.65
C VAL A 102 -10.73 8.24 5.36
N ASP A 103 -10.07 9.29 5.82
CA ASP A 103 -10.70 10.42 6.53
C ASP A 103 -11.08 11.53 5.54
N TYR A 104 -11.87 12.51 5.99
CA TYR A 104 -12.34 13.60 5.16
C TYR A 104 -11.62 14.92 5.49
N ARG A 105 -11.19 15.66 4.46
CA ARG A 105 -10.69 17.03 4.57
C ARG A 105 -11.14 17.88 3.38
N LEU A 106 -11.26 19.19 3.60
CA LEU A 106 -11.77 20.15 2.60
C LEU A 106 -10.68 20.95 1.89
N ASP A 107 -9.49 21.03 2.48
CA ASP A 107 -8.37 21.86 2.06
C ASP A 107 -7.40 21.14 1.10
N SER A 108 -7.78 19.95 0.62
CA SER A 108 -7.00 19.12 -0.30
C SER A 108 -7.96 18.24 -1.11
N ASP A 109 -7.63 18.03 -2.38
CA ASP A 109 -8.29 17.06 -3.25
C ASP A 109 -7.91 15.61 -2.91
N HIS A 110 -6.76 15.40 -2.26
CA HIS A 110 -6.42 14.12 -1.61
C HIS A 110 -6.97 14.03 -0.19
N LEU A 111 -7.60 12.89 0.11
CA LEU A 111 -8.16 12.52 1.39
C LEU A 111 -7.13 11.75 2.24
N PRO A 112 -7.01 12.03 3.55
CA PRO A 112 -6.02 11.37 4.39
C PRO A 112 -6.25 9.87 4.53
N LEU A 113 -5.17 9.10 4.41
CA LEU A 113 -5.13 7.70 4.81
C LEU A 113 -4.65 7.61 6.25
N ILE A 114 -5.43 6.97 7.11
CA ILE A 114 -5.08 6.73 8.51
C ILE A 114 -4.90 5.23 8.69
N VAL A 115 -3.75 4.83 9.23
CA VAL A 115 -3.46 3.45 9.63
C VAL A 115 -3.01 3.44 11.08
N SER A 116 -3.58 2.54 11.88
CA SER A 116 -3.16 2.28 13.25
C SER A 116 -2.41 0.96 13.29
N ILE A 117 -1.19 0.98 13.82
CA ILE A 117 -0.31 -0.18 13.91
C ILE A 117 0.08 -0.38 15.37
N SER A 118 -0.17 -1.57 15.90
CA SER A 118 0.20 -1.97 17.25
C SER A 118 1.46 -2.83 17.20
N LEU A 119 2.60 -2.24 17.58
CA LEU A 119 3.87 -2.94 17.68
C LEU A 119 4.02 -3.52 19.09
N SER A 120 3.96 -4.84 19.21
CA SER A 120 4.33 -5.51 20.46
C SER A 120 5.85 -5.63 20.53
N ASN A 121 6.46 -4.70 21.26
CA ASN A 121 7.87 -4.76 21.62
C ASN A 121 8.12 -5.96 22.55
N VAL A 122 8.28 -7.18 22.02
CA VAL A 122 9.03 -8.21 22.76
C VAL A 122 10.50 -7.85 22.62
N ILE A 123 10.92 -6.84 23.38
CA ILE A 123 12.34 -6.62 23.60
C ILE A 123 12.79 -7.81 24.43
N HIS A 124 13.48 -8.77 23.81
CA HIS A 124 14.35 -9.66 24.58
C HIS A 124 15.46 -8.79 25.17
N LEU A 125 15.18 -8.16 26.32
CA LEU A 125 16.15 -7.45 27.11
C LEU A 125 17.15 -8.48 27.59
N ASN A 126 18.26 -8.62 26.87
CA ASN A 126 19.45 -9.24 27.43
C ASN A 126 19.87 -8.35 28.60
N THR A 127 19.73 -8.86 29.83
CA THR A 127 19.68 -8.12 31.10
C THR A 127 20.99 -7.44 31.53
N ASN A 128 21.89 -7.14 30.60
CA ASN A 128 23.19 -6.53 30.90
C ASN A 128 23.42 -5.14 30.28
N SER A 129 22.40 -4.49 29.72
CA SER A 129 22.52 -3.07 29.36
C SER A 129 21.21 -2.32 29.51
N CYS A 130 21.27 -1.25 30.30
CA CYS A 130 20.21 -0.28 30.50
C CYS A 130 19.98 0.48 29.18
N PHE A 131 19.06 0.00 28.35
CA PHE A 131 18.50 0.79 27.25
C PHE A 131 17.21 1.46 27.75
N GLN A 132 17.35 2.70 28.20
CA GLN A 132 16.26 3.66 28.14
C GLN A 132 16.06 4.01 26.67
N ASP A 133 15.15 3.34 25.96
CA ASP A 133 14.83 3.77 24.61
C ASP A 133 13.60 4.69 24.59
N LYS A 134 13.88 5.97 24.34
CA LYS A 134 12.91 7.03 24.09
C LYS A 134 12.27 6.75 22.73
N SER A 135 10.94 6.63 22.69
CA SER A 135 10.10 6.78 21.48
C SER A 135 10.76 6.31 20.19
N LEU A 136 10.51 5.06 19.76
CA LEU A 136 10.95 4.50 18.49
C LEU A 136 10.74 5.52 17.37
N CYS A 137 11.79 6.25 16.99
CA CYS A 137 11.71 7.25 15.94
C CYS A 137 11.77 6.47 14.63
N LEU A 138 10.60 6.03 14.14
CA LEU A 138 10.45 5.53 12.78
C LEU A 138 10.98 6.61 11.84
N LYS A 139 12.19 6.42 11.32
CA LYS A 139 12.79 7.32 10.34
C LYS A 139 12.00 7.15 9.06
N HIS A 140 11.02 8.04 8.83
CA HIS A 140 10.31 8.04 7.56
C HIS A 140 11.29 8.44 6.44
N LYS A 141 11.42 7.59 5.43
CA LYS A 141 12.23 7.89 4.23
C LYS A 141 11.28 8.05 3.05
N ARG A 142 11.18 9.27 2.52
CA ARG A 142 10.42 9.51 1.28
C ARG A 142 11.24 8.99 0.10
N LEU A 143 10.69 8.00 -0.59
CA LEU A 143 11.27 7.48 -1.83
C LEU A 143 10.51 8.07 -3.01
N TYR A 144 11.23 8.65 -3.95
CA TYR A 144 10.67 9.09 -5.22
C TYR A 144 10.85 7.97 -6.23
N TRP A 145 9.78 7.53 -6.88
CA TRP A 145 9.85 6.52 -7.93
C TRP A 145 9.74 7.18 -9.30
N THR A 146 10.76 6.98 -10.13
CA THR A 146 10.82 7.42 -11.53
C THR A 146 11.35 6.28 -12.38
N GLY A 147 11.19 6.35 -13.71
CA GLY A 147 11.78 5.34 -14.61
C GLY A 147 13.31 5.24 -14.49
N LYS A 148 13.99 6.28 -14.00
CA LYS A 148 15.46 6.29 -13.86
C LYS A 148 15.96 5.58 -12.60
N ASN A 149 15.12 5.44 -11.57
CA ASN A 149 15.53 4.89 -10.28
C ASN A 149 14.65 3.71 -9.82
N SER A 150 13.77 3.20 -10.67
CA SER A 150 12.91 2.05 -10.37
C SER A 150 13.69 0.88 -9.80
N ASN A 151 14.79 0.48 -10.43
CA ASN A 151 15.61 -0.66 -9.98
C ASN A 151 16.21 -0.40 -8.59
N LYS A 152 16.73 0.81 -8.34
CA LYS A 152 17.29 1.16 -7.02
C LYS A 152 16.23 1.13 -5.92
N VAL A 153 15.01 1.58 -6.24
CA VAL A 153 13.89 1.55 -5.29
C VAL A 153 13.46 0.11 -5.03
N THR A 154 13.34 -0.73 -6.06
CA THR A 154 12.98 -2.14 -5.89
C THR A 154 14.05 -2.93 -5.14
N ASP A 155 15.33 -2.70 -5.43
CA ASP A 155 16.45 -3.34 -4.74
C ASP A 155 16.48 -2.95 -3.26
N PHE A 156 16.23 -1.67 -2.97
CA PHE A 156 16.11 -1.19 -1.60
C PHE A 156 14.95 -1.88 -0.86
N LEU A 157 13.76 -1.97 -1.48
CA LEU A 157 12.59 -2.63 -0.87
C LEU A 157 12.80 -4.14 -0.66
N GLY A 158 13.62 -4.79 -1.48
CA GLY A 158 13.99 -6.20 -1.33
C GLY A 158 15.21 -6.45 -0.44
N SER A 159 15.81 -5.41 0.13
CA SER A 159 16.99 -5.52 1.00
C SER A 159 16.58 -5.66 2.48
N SER A 160 17.48 -6.20 3.31
CA SER A 160 17.27 -6.23 4.77
C SER A 160 17.11 -4.84 5.40
N GLU A 161 17.66 -3.80 4.77
CA GLU A 161 17.44 -2.41 5.19
C GLU A 161 16.01 -1.93 4.85
N GLY A 162 15.42 -2.44 3.77
CA GLY A 162 14.02 -2.21 3.41
C GLY A 162 13.04 -2.96 4.31
N GLU A 163 13.41 -4.14 4.81
CA GLU A 163 12.60 -4.92 5.77
C GLU A 163 12.52 -4.29 7.17
N MET A 164 13.46 -3.41 7.51
CA MET A 164 13.52 -2.70 8.80
C MET A 164 12.76 -1.36 8.81
N LEU A 165 12.13 -0.96 7.70
CA LEU A 165 11.21 0.19 7.63
C LEU A 165 9.77 -0.21 7.97
#